data_AF-A0A351J8Q0-F1
#
_entry.id   AF-A0A351J8Q0-F1
#
_cell.length_a   1.000
_cell.length_b   1.000
_cell.length_c   1.000
_cell.angle_alpha   90.00
_cell.angle_beta   90.00
_cell.angle_gamma   90.00
#
_symmetry.space_group_name_H-M   'P 1'
#
loop_
_entity.id
_entity.type
_entity.pdbx_description
1 polymer ?
#
loop_
_entity_poly.entity_id
_entity_poly.type
_entity_poly.pdbx_seq_one_letter_code
_entity_poly.pdbx_strand_id
1 'polypeptide(L)'
;MKGTGSDVYLLEGAGKRHVPSRAVLDSFSNWLHVIPISDQELAAYPLMPAVDFREGCLLASPDRTAYIVSRGRKHPVASLQRLAELGRSVEEIIPVSWEDLRRLKEGGPA
;
A
#
# COMPACT_ATOMS: atom_id res chain seq x y z
N MET A 1 13.72 -0.03 0.13
CA MET A 1 15.06 -0.13 -0.47
C MET A 1 14.96 -0.64 -1.91
N LYS A 2 15.94 -0.35 -2.76
CA LYS A 2 16.04 -0.92 -4.11
C LYS A 2 17.49 -1.16 -4.51
N GLY A 3 17.70 -2.13 -5.38
CA GLY A 3 18.97 -2.38 -6.07
C GLY A 3 19.09 -1.55 -7.35
N THR A 4 19.80 -2.07 -8.35
CA THR A 4 19.90 -1.43 -9.67
C THR A 4 18.61 -1.58 -10.50
N GLY A 5 17.87 -2.67 -10.32
CA GLY A 5 16.59 -2.94 -10.98
C GLY A 5 15.43 -2.02 -10.58
N SER A 6 14.27 -2.17 -11.22
CA SER A 6 13.07 -1.36 -10.96
C SER A 6 12.34 -1.72 -9.66
N ASP A 7 12.56 -2.92 -9.14
CA ASP A 7 11.80 -3.43 -8.00
C ASP A 7 12.15 -2.71 -6.70
N VAL A 8 11.10 -2.43 -5.92
CA VAL A 8 11.21 -1.85 -4.58
C VAL A 8 10.83 -2.90 -3.55
N TYR A 9 11.54 -2.89 -2.43
CA TYR A 9 11.33 -3.81 -1.33
C TYR A 9 11.15 -3.06 -0.01
N LEU A 10 10.19 -3.53 0.81
CA LEU A 10 10.08 -3.18 2.22
C LEU A 10 10.95 -4.15 3.03
N LEU A 11 11.75 -3.62 3.95
CA LEU A 11 12.48 -4.44 4.91
C LEU A 11 11.57 -4.71 6.11
N GLU A 12 11.37 -5.98 6.45
CA GLU A 12 10.54 -6.40 7.59
C GLU A 12 11.28 -7.50 8.37
N GLY A 13 11.70 -7.17 9.58
CA GLY A 13 12.58 -8.03 10.37
C GLY A 13 13.88 -8.32 9.61
N ALA A 14 14.20 -9.60 9.43
CA ALA A 14 15.39 -10.05 8.70
C ALA A 14 15.17 -10.20 7.18
N GLY A 15 13.94 -10.05 6.67
CA GLY A 15 13.59 -10.32 5.28
C GLY A 15 13.20 -9.10 4.47
N LYS A 16 13.14 -9.26 3.15
CA LYS A 16 12.65 -8.25 2.21
C LYS A 16 11.34 -8.70 1.56
N ARG A 17 10.39 -7.79 1.41
CA ARG A 17 9.09 -8.04 0.79
C ARG A 17 8.92 -7.15 -0.43
N HIS A 18 8.58 -7.75 -1.58
CA HIS A 18 8.35 -6.99 -2.80
C HIS A 18 7.17 -6.02 -2.62
N VAL A 19 7.36 -4.77 -3.06
CA VAL A 19 6.35 -3.73 -3.11
C VAL A 19 5.80 -3.67 -4.56
N PRO A 20 4.59 -4.18 -4.80
CA PRO A 20 4.10 -4.53 -6.13
C PRO A 20 3.70 -3.32 -6.99
N SER A 21 3.47 -2.17 -6.38
CA SER A 21 3.07 -0.95 -7.10
C SER A 21 3.49 0.30 -6.32
N ARG A 22 3.51 1.43 -7.02
CA ARG A 22 3.76 2.73 -6.40
C ARG A 22 2.72 3.07 -5.35
N ALA A 23 1.45 2.74 -5.57
CA ALA A 23 0.40 2.98 -4.59
C ALA A 23 0.57 2.14 -3.32
N VAL A 24 1.02 0.88 -3.44
CA VAL A 24 1.36 0.09 -2.24
C VAL A 24 2.53 0.75 -1.51
N LEU A 25 3.57 1.23 -2.20
CA LEU A 25 4.65 1.99 -1.56
C LEU A 25 4.10 3.22 -0.80
N ASP A 26 3.24 3.99 -1.45
CA ASP A 26 2.65 5.22 -0.91
C ASP A 26 1.78 4.94 0.34
N SER A 27 1.32 3.70 0.53
CA SER A 27 0.62 3.29 1.75
C SER A 27 1.53 3.12 2.98
N PHE A 28 2.84 2.90 2.77
CA PHE A 28 3.84 2.73 3.85
C PHE A 28 4.78 3.92 3.98
N SER A 29 5.17 4.54 2.87
CA SER A 29 6.19 5.58 2.80
C SER A 29 6.02 6.36 1.49
N ASN A 30 7.08 6.95 0.95
CA ASN A 30 7.07 7.54 -0.39
C ASN A 30 8.36 7.17 -1.15
N TRP A 31 8.38 7.43 -2.46
CA TRP A 31 9.53 7.11 -3.31
C TRP A 31 10.82 7.80 -2.92
N LEU A 32 10.75 9.03 -2.38
CA LEU A 32 11.94 9.78 -1.95
C LEU A 32 12.62 9.12 -0.75
N HIS A 33 11.90 8.29 0.01
CA HIS A 33 12.45 7.52 1.13
C HIS A 33 12.97 6.15 0.72
N VAL A 34 12.95 5.79 -0.58
CA VAL A 34 13.49 4.52 -1.04
C VAL A 34 15.02 4.60 -1.06
N ILE A 35 15.64 3.91 -0.12
CA ILE A 35 17.10 3.84 0.02
C ILE A 35 17.69 2.95 -1.09
N PRO A 36 18.60 3.46 -1.94
CA PRO A 36 19.35 2.63 -2.88
C PRO A 36 20.45 1.86 -2.14
N ILE A 37 20.58 0.57 -2.45
CA ILE A 37 21.62 -0.32 -1.93
C ILE A 37 22.25 -1.13 -3.07
N SER A 38 23.37 -1.80 -2.80
CA SER A 38 23.96 -2.70 -3.80
C SER A 38 23.08 -3.94 -4.03
N ASP A 39 23.15 -4.54 -5.22
CA ASP A 39 22.43 -5.79 -5.50
C ASP A 39 22.92 -6.94 -4.61
N GLN A 40 24.20 -6.94 -4.24
CA GLN A 40 24.78 -7.90 -3.31
C GLN A 40 24.15 -7.80 -1.91
N GLU A 41 24.03 -6.58 -1.38
CA GLU A 41 23.38 -6.33 -0.10
C GLU A 41 21.89 -6.68 -0.17
N LEU A 42 21.19 -6.28 -1.24
CA LEU A 42 19.79 -6.62 -1.43
C LEU A 42 19.58 -8.14 -1.47
N ALA A 43 20.49 -8.90 -2.09
CA ALA A 43 20.43 -10.35 -2.20
C ALA A 43 20.67 -11.07 -0.85
N ALA A 44 21.32 -10.41 0.12
CA ALA A 44 21.56 -10.98 1.44
C ALA A 44 20.29 -11.11 2.29
N TYR A 45 19.23 -10.36 1.98
CA TYR A 45 17.95 -10.46 2.68
C TYR A 45 17.05 -11.54 2.05
N PRO A 46 16.55 -12.52 2.84
CA PRO A 46 15.59 -13.51 2.39
C PRO A 46 14.35 -12.87 1.78
N LEU A 47 13.91 -13.38 0.62
CA LEU A 47 12.67 -12.96 -0.01
C LEU A 47 11.48 -13.54 0.75
N MET A 48 10.61 -12.64 1.20
CA MET A 48 9.36 -12.94 1.88
C MET A 48 8.17 -12.64 0.94
N PRO A 49 6.95 -13.14 1.25
CA PRO A 49 5.77 -12.82 0.45
C PRO A 49 5.61 -11.31 0.26
N ALA A 50 5.16 -10.90 -0.93
CA ALA A 50 4.93 -9.49 -1.24
C ALA A 50 4.06 -8.81 -0.17
N VAL A 51 4.26 -7.52 0.03
CA VAL A 51 3.33 -6.73 0.82
C VAL A 51 2.08 -6.41 0.01
N ASP A 52 0.98 -6.23 0.74
CA ASP A 52 -0.20 -5.57 0.23
C ASP A 52 -0.32 -4.19 0.86
N PHE A 53 -1.38 -3.44 0.55
CA PHE A 53 -1.66 -2.15 1.16
C PHE A 53 -1.61 -2.18 2.70
N ARG A 54 -1.00 -1.15 3.31
CA ARG A 54 -0.88 -1.02 4.76
C ARG A 54 -2.25 -0.99 5.43
N GLU A 55 -2.39 -1.72 6.53
CA GLU A 55 -3.59 -1.69 7.37
C GLU A 55 -3.95 -0.24 7.75
N GLY A 56 -5.23 0.11 7.59
CA GLY A 56 -5.75 1.44 7.88
C GLY A 56 -5.54 2.48 6.79
N CYS A 57 -4.86 2.20 5.68
CA CYS A 57 -4.74 3.19 4.59
C CYS A 57 -6.09 3.45 3.90
N LEU A 58 -6.22 4.63 3.32
CA LEU A 58 -7.38 5.02 2.52
C LEU A 58 -7.02 4.96 1.05
N LEU A 59 -7.90 4.36 0.25
CA LEU A 59 -7.72 4.19 -1.19
C LEU A 59 -8.88 4.84 -1.93
N ALA A 60 -8.62 5.42 -3.09
CA ALA A 60 -9.66 5.83 -4.03
C ALA A 60 -9.52 5.11 -5.36
N SER A 61 -10.59 4.45 -5.79
CA SER A 61 -10.69 3.92 -7.16
C SER A 61 -10.68 5.06 -8.20
N PRO A 62 -10.46 4.74 -9.48
CA PRO A 62 -10.52 5.73 -10.56
C PRO A 62 -11.85 6.49 -10.67
N ASP A 63 -12.96 5.88 -10.21
CA ASP A 63 -14.29 6.51 -10.15
C ASP A 63 -14.56 7.29 -8.84
N ARG A 64 -13.53 7.47 -8.01
CA ARG A 64 -13.54 8.21 -6.73
C ARG A 64 -14.32 7.56 -5.59
N THR A 65 -14.64 6.26 -5.69
CA THR A 65 -15.12 5.51 -4.52
C THR A 65 -13.98 5.37 -3.52
N ALA A 66 -14.21 5.80 -2.27
CA ALA A 66 -13.23 5.68 -1.20
C ALA A 66 -13.34 4.33 -0.49
N TYR A 67 -12.21 3.76 -0.08
CA TYR A 67 -12.13 2.52 0.67
C TYR A 67 -11.17 2.67 1.85
N ILE A 68 -11.47 2.02 2.98
CA ILE A 68 -10.52 1.79 4.06
C ILE A 68 -10.01 0.35 4.00
N VAL A 69 -8.70 0.16 4.14
CA VAL A 69 -8.12 -1.18 4.27
C VAL A 69 -8.21 -1.61 5.73
N SER A 70 -8.95 -2.68 6.01
CA SER A 70 -8.94 -3.32 7.32
C SER A 70 -8.95 -4.84 7.25
N ARG A 71 -8.17 -5.48 8.12
CA ARG A 71 -7.96 -6.93 8.19
C ARG A 71 -7.58 -7.52 6.83
N GLY A 72 -6.78 -6.78 6.06
CA GLY A 72 -6.37 -7.14 4.69
C GLY A 72 -7.50 -7.15 3.65
N ARG A 73 -8.60 -6.42 3.89
CA ARG A 73 -9.75 -6.28 2.98
C ARG A 73 -10.02 -4.81 2.71
N LYS A 74 -10.60 -4.49 1.56
CA LYS A 74 -11.07 -3.13 1.26
C LYS A 74 -12.55 -2.99 1.62
N HIS A 75 -12.87 -1.96 2.39
CA HIS A 75 -14.23 -1.67 2.86
C HIS A 75 -14.68 -0.34 2.25
N PRO A 76 -15.74 -0.31 1.43
CA PRO A 76 -16.21 0.92 0.81
C PRO A 76 -16.73 1.90 1.87
N VAL A 77 -16.37 3.17 1.72
CA VAL A 77 -16.82 4.28 2.56
C VAL A 77 -17.96 4.99 1.83
N ALA A 78 -19.12 5.07 2.48
CA ALA A 78 -20.35 5.56 1.84
C ALA A 78 -20.33 7.06 1.49
N SER A 79 -19.55 7.87 2.21
CA SER A 79 -19.48 9.32 1.99
C SER A 79 -18.23 9.94 2.63
N LEU A 80 -17.89 11.17 2.21
CA LEU A 80 -16.84 11.96 2.87
C LEU A 80 -17.19 12.31 4.31
N GLN A 81 -18.49 12.45 4.63
CA GLN A 81 -18.93 12.62 6.02
C GLN A 81 -18.58 11.38 6.86
N ARG A 82 -18.82 10.18 6.33
CA ARG A 82 -18.44 8.93 7.00
C ARG A 82 -16.93 8.84 7.22
N LEU A 83 -16.14 9.30 6.25
CA LEU A 83 -14.68 9.40 6.37
C LEU A 83 -14.27 10.30 7.57
N ALA A 84 -14.90 11.47 7.68
CA ALA A 84 -14.64 12.42 8.77
C ALA A 84 -15.08 11.87 10.14
N GLU A 85 -16.22 11.16 10.22
CA GLU A 85 -16.68 10.48 11.44
C GLU A 85 -15.70 9.39 11.92
N LEU A 86 -14.96 8.77 10.99
CA LEU A 86 -13.88 7.83 11.29
C LEU A 86 -12.56 8.54 11.67
N GLY A 87 -12.56 9.88 11.76
CA GLY A 87 -11.39 10.68 12.10
C GLY A 87 -10.34 10.73 10.99
N ARG A 88 -10.76 10.55 9.73
CA ARG A 88 -9.86 10.45 8.59
C ARG A 88 -10.02 11.62 7.63
N SER A 89 -8.91 12.01 7.01
CA SER A 89 -8.85 13.11 6.05
C SER A 89 -8.83 12.64 4.60
N VAL A 90 -9.41 13.43 3.70
CA VAL A 90 -9.40 13.13 2.25
C VAL A 90 -7.99 13.22 1.65
N GLU A 91 -7.11 14.00 2.28
CA GLU A 91 -5.69 14.16 1.93
C GLU A 91 -4.88 12.89 2.19
N GLU A 92 -5.38 11.98 3.02
CA GLU A 92 -4.76 10.66 3.27
C GLU A 92 -5.10 9.63 2.17
N ILE A 93 -6.04 9.95 1.28
CA ILE A 93 -6.51 9.04 0.24
C ILE A 93 -5.42 8.85 -0.81
N ILE A 94 -5.05 7.59 -1.01
CA ILE A 94 -4.12 7.18 -2.06
C ILE A 94 -4.94 6.82 -3.31
N PRO A 95 -4.77 7.53 -4.43
CA PRO A 95 -5.41 7.13 -5.68
C PRO A 95 -4.80 5.81 -6.18
N VAL A 96 -5.65 4.87 -6.55
CA VAL A 96 -5.24 3.52 -6.97
C VAL A 96 -5.89 3.09 -8.28
N SER A 97 -5.26 2.13 -8.96
CA SER A 97 -5.82 1.50 -10.14
C SER A 97 -6.86 0.43 -9.77
N TRP A 98 -7.61 -0.05 -10.77
CA TRP A 98 -8.44 -1.24 -10.60
C TRP A 98 -7.61 -2.50 -10.32
N GLU A 99 -6.38 -2.58 -10.84
CA GLU A 99 -5.48 -3.71 -10.60
C GLU A 99 -5.02 -3.76 -9.15
N ASP A 100 -4.68 -2.62 -8.57
CA ASP A 100 -4.37 -2.47 -7.15
C ASP A 100 -5.53 -2.94 -6.27
N LEU A 101 -6.77 -2.51 -6.58
CA LEU A 101 -7.95 -2.88 -5.81
C LEU A 101 -8.30 -4.37 -5.90
N ARG A 102 -7.95 -5.05 -7.01
CA ARG A 102 -8.17 -6.50 -7.17
C ARG A 102 -7.27 -7.35 -6.27
N ARG A 103 -6.19 -6.77 -5.74
CA ARG A 103 -5.30 -7.43 -4.76
C ARG A 103 -6.01 -7.66 -3.42
N LEU A 104 -6.91 -6.75 -3.05
CA LEU A 104 -7.65 -6.77 -1.80
C LEU A 104 -9.04 -7.42 -1.98
N LYS A 105 -9.38 -8.34 -1.08
CA LYS A 105 -10.73 -8.90 -1.00
C LYS A 105 -11.73 -7.83 -0.56
N GLU A 106 -12.97 -7.92 -1.03
CA GLU A 106 -14.06 -7.08 -0.54
C GLU A 106 -14.35 -7.36 0.94
N GLY A 107 -14.57 -6.29 1.68
CA GLY A 107 -15.17 -6.25 3.02
C GLY A 107 -16.57 -5.64 2.98
N GLY A 108 -17.26 -5.63 4.12
CA GLY A 108 -18.53 -4.89 4.25
C GLY A 108 -18.33 -3.37 4.26
N PRO A 109 -19.39 -2.56 4.31
CA PRO A 109 -19.29 -1.11 4.46
C PRO A 109 -18.51 -0.71 5.72
N ALA A 110 -17.79 0.41 5.64
CA ALA A 110 -17.00 1.00 6.74
C ALA A 110 -17.80 1.96 7.64
#